data_AF-A0A7W0AC27-F1
#
_entry.id   AF-A0A7W0AC27-F1
#
_cell.length_a   1.000
_cell.length_b   1.000
_cell.length_c   1.000
_cell.angle_alpha   90.00
_cell.angle_beta   90.00
_cell.angle_gamma   90.00
#
_symmetry.space_group_name_H-M   'P 1'
#
loop_
_entity.id
_entity.type
_entity.pdbx_description
1 polymer ?
#
loop_
_entity_poly.entity_id
_entity_poly.type
_entity_poly.pdbx_seq_one_letter_code
_entity_poly.pdbx_strand_id
1 'polypeptide(L)'
;MFQGASCETPQEIINIAATAEAFAVTLLGEALASSERGELPLNPEAVGTLRAARAAEQAHFDVLTGAGAEPLTLTFTVPDPELLANPGLFFETLVALEEAFIAAYLAAAQQFAIQGNAEMVQLALQIGAVEAEHRAGARFFAIEAGALSGVPNDVAFEKALFGSVGEAAAALEALGFIGGSGTEISYPGPGEIDTTGVSNLEP
;
A
#
# COMPACT_ATOMS: atom_id res chain seq x y z
N MET A 1 -25.03 -4.77 15.30
CA MET A 1 -25.48 -3.38 15.07
C MET A 1 -24.26 -2.50 15.25
N PHE A 2 -23.68 -2.02 14.16
CA PHE A 2 -22.58 -1.07 14.20
C PHE A 2 -23.16 0.28 14.62
N GLN A 3 -22.84 0.73 15.84
CA GLN A 3 -23.16 2.08 16.28
C GLN A 3 -22.36 3.05 15.41
N GLY A 4 -23.04 4.07 14.90
CA GLY A 4 -22.49 5.01 13.93
C GLY A 4 -21.31 5.79 14.50
N ALA A 5 -20.10 5.39 14.11
CA ALA A 5 -19.06 6.37 13.83
C ALA A 5 -19.61 7.31 12.74
N SER A 6 -19.35 8.62 12.87
CA SER A 6 -19.64 9.55 11.77
C SER A 6 -18.89 9.07 10.53
N CYS A 7 -19.60 8.84 9.41
CA CYS A 7 -18.95 8.45 8.16
C CYS A 7 -17.98 9.54 7.72
N GLU A 8 -16.78 9.13 7.31
CA GLU A 8 -15.83 10.00 6.63
C GLU A 8 -16.46 10.49 5.33
N THR A 9 -16.24 11.75 5.02
CA THR A 9 -16.63 12.32 3.73
C THR A 9 -15.85 11.63 2.61
N PRO A 10 -16.36 11.64 1.36
CA PRO A 10 -15.62 11.08 0.24
C PRO A 10 -14.25 11.72 0.06
N GLN A 11 -14.16 13.03 0.34
CA GLN A 11 -12.90 13.77 0.27
C GLN A 11 -11.89 13.30 1.31
N GLU A 12 -12.30 13.10 2.57
CA GLU A 12 -11.42 12.57 3.62
C GLU A 12 -10.90 11.18 3.24
N ILE A 13 -11.79 10.32 2.72
CA ILE A 13 -11.44 8.97 2.28
C ILE A 13 -10.36 9.01 1.18
N ILE A 14 -10.57 9.79 0.11
CA ILE A 14 -9.61 9.83 -1.01
C ILE A 14 -8.31 10.55 -0.64
N ASN A 15 -8.33 11.52 0.27
CA ASN A 15 -7.11 12.18 0.78
C ASN A 15 -6.25 11.17 1.55
N ILE A 16 -6.88 10.35 2.40
CA ILE A 16 -6.18 9.31 3.15
C ILE A 16 -5.66 8.22 2.21
N ALA A 17 -6.48 7.74 1.29
CA ALA A 17 -6.07 6.75 0.29
C ALA A 17 -4.86 7.26 -0.50
N ALA A 18 -4.91 8.49 -1.03
CA ALA A 18 -3.79 9.07 -1.78
C ALA A 18 -2.51 9.23 -0.92
N THR A 19 -2.65 9.40 0.40
CA THR A 19 -1.50 9.39 1.32
C THR A 19 -0.87 8.00 1.41
N ALA A 20 -1.70 6.96 1.47
CA ALA A 20 -1.24 5.56 1.49
C ALA A 20 -0.56 5.17 0.17
N GLU A 21 -1.15 5.53 -0.98
CA GLU A 21 -0.54 5.28 -2.29
C GLU A 21 0.81 5.98 -2.45
N ALA A 22 0.89 7.26 -2.04
CA ALA A 22 2.15 7.99 -2.04
C ALA A 22 3.20 7.32 -1.15
N PHE A 23 2.80 6.78 0.01
CA PHE A 23 3.70 6.03 0.87
C PHE A 23 4.20 4.76 0.19
N ALA A 24 3.32 3.98 -0.43
CA ALA A 24 3.66 2.74 -1.12
C ALA A 24 4.64 3.01 -2.28
N VAL A 25 4.36 4.01 -3.14
CA VAL A 25 5.27 4.46 -4.20
C VAL A 25 6.66 4.78 -3.64
N THR A 26 6.70 5.51 -2.52
CA THR A 26 7.95 5.96 -1.91
C THR A 26 8.75 4.79 -1.33
N LEU A 27 8.12 3.93 -0.52
CA LEU A 27 8.79 2.79 0.13
C LEU A 27 9.33 1.80 -0.91
N LEU A 28 8.56 1.52 -1.96
CA LEU A 28 9.01 0.66 -3.05
C LEU A 28 10.18 1.27 -3.82
N GLY A 29 10.22 2.59 -4.00
CA GLY A 29 11.36 3.30 -4.55
C GLY A 29 12.63 3.14 -3.70
N GLU A 30 12.51 3.31 -2.39
CA GLU A 30 13.62 3.11 -1.44
C GLU A 30 14.14 1.66 -1.45
N ALA A 31 13.25 0.67 -1.50
CA ALA A 31 13.62 -0.74 -1.58
C ALA A 31 14.36 -1.07 -2.88
N LEU A 32 13.86 -0.57 -4.02
CA LEU A 32 14.51 -0.73 -5.32
C LEU A 32 15.90 -0.08 -5.34
N ALA A 33 16.02 1.15 -4.83
CA ALA A 33 17.31 1.84 -4.76
C ALA A 33 18.27 1.16 -3.80
N SER A 34 17.79 0.63 -2.67
CA SER A 34 18.60 -0.17 -1.75
C SER A 34 19.11 -1.46 -2.42
N SER A 35 18.25 -2.10 -3.22
CA SER A 35 18.64 -3.28 -4.00
C SER A 35 19.68 -2.98 -5.07
N GLU A 36 19.55 -1.85 -5.77
CA GLU A 36 20.56 -1.38 -6.73
C GLU A 36 21.92 -1.10 -6.10
N ARG A 37 21.94 -0.65 -4.83
CA ARG A 37 23.18 -0.48 -4.03
C ARG A 37 23.74 -1.80 -3.48
N GLY A 38 22.98 -2.90 -3.57
CA GLY A 38 23.35 -4.19 -3.01
C GLY A 38 23.14 -4.29 -1.49
N GLU A 39 22.41 -3.35 -0.90
CA GLU A 39 22.08 -3.31 0.54
C GLU A 39 20.88 -4.21 0.84
N LEU A 40 19.85 -4.20 -0.03
CA LEU A 40 18.72 -5.13 -0.01
C LEU A 40 18.88 -6.20 -1.10
N PRO A 41 19.38 -7.42 -0.79
CA PRO A 41 19.67 -8.43 -1.80
C PRO A 41 18.39 -9.09 -2.34
N LEU A 42 17.73 -8.43 -3.28
CA LEU A 42 16.58 -8.95 -4.03
C LEU A 42 17.04 -9.71 -5.27
N ASN A 43 16.33 -10.79 -5.61
CA ASN A 43 16.53 -11.48 -6.88
C ASN A 43 15.88 -10.67 -8.04
N PRO A 44 16.24 -10.92 -9.32
CA PRO A 44 15.69 -10.17 -10.45
C PRO A 44 14.16 -10.23 -10.59
N GLU A 45 13.54 -11.33 -10.18
CA GLU A 45 12.08 -11.50 -10.23
C GLU A 45 11.40 -10.58 -9.20
N ALA A 46 11.91 -10.57 -7.97
CA ALA A 46 11.48 -9.64 -6.91
C ALA A 46 11.62 -8.17 -7.35
N VAL A 47 12.75 -7.80 -7.97
CA VAL A 47 12.95 -6.44 -8.51
C VAL A 47 11.90 -6.12 -9.58
N GLY A 48 11.61 -7.07 -10.48
CA GLY A 48 10.57 -6.91 -11.50
C GLY A 48 9.18 -6.72 -10.89
N THR A 49 8.83 -7.52 -9.88
CA THR A 49 7.55 -7.40 -9.17
C THR A 49 7.42 -6.07 -8.44
N LEU A 50 8.46 -5.62 -7.72
CA LEU A 50 8.40 -4.34 -7.00
C LEU A 50 8.34 -3.13 -7.96
N ARG A 51 8.96 -3.22 -9.15
CA ARG A 51 8.81 -2.19 -10.20
C ARG A 51 7.37 -2.11 -10.69
N ALA A 52 6.76 -3.27 -10.99
CA ALA A 52 5.37 -3.34 -11.43
C ALA A 52 4.40 -2.84 -10.35
N ALA A 53 4.60 -3.26 -9.10
CA ALA A 53 3.80 -2.78 -7.96
C ALA A 53 3.92 -1.26 -7.81
N ARG A 54 5.15 -0.71 -7.80
CA ARG A 54 5.37 0.75 -7.69
C ARG A 54 4.67 1.53 -8.79
N ALA A 55 4.63 0.99 -10.01
CA ALA A 55 3.90 1.60 -11.12
C ALA A 55 2.37 1.53 -10.96
N ALA A 56 1.84 0.44 -10.39
CA ALA A 56 0.42 0.34 -10.04
C ALA A 56 0.03 1.35 -8.94
N GLU A 57 0.83 1.46 -7.87
CA GLU A 57 0.57 2.45 -6.81
C GLU A 57 0.65 3.89 -7.32
N GLN A 58 1.55 4.15 -8.27
CA GLN A 58 1.58 5.46 -8.93
C GLN A 58 0.28 5.72 -9.70
N ALA A 59 -0.24 4.72 -10.41
CA ALA A 59 -1.50 4.85 -11.13
C ALA A 59 -2.68 5.07 -10.16
N HIS A 60 -2.73 4.36 -9.04
CA HIS A 60 -3.72 4.58 -7.99
C HIS A 60 -3.64 6.01 -7.44
N PHE A 61 -2.44 6.48 -7.12
CA PHE A 61 -2.19 7.84 -6.67
C PHE A 61 -2.64 8.89 -7.69
N ASP A 62 -2.30 8.70 -8.97
CA ASP A 62 -2.65 9.62 -10.06
C ASP A 62 -4.16 9.69 -10.27
N VAL A 63 -4.87 8.56 -10.20
CA VAL A 63 -6.34 8.52 -10.30
C VAL A 63 -6.99 9.24 -9.12
N LEU A 64 -6.53 8.99 -7.90
CA LEU A 64 -7.08 9.64 -6.70
C LEU A 64 -6.83 11.15 -6.71
N THR A 65 -5.60 11.58 -7.01
CA THR A 65 -5.26 13.01 -7.09
C THR A 65 -5.92 13.70 -8.28
N GLY A 66 -6.08 13.01 -9.41
CA GLY A 66 -6.89 13.45 -10.55
C GLY A 66 -8.37 13.63 -10.21
N ALA A 67 -8.89 12.85 -9.26
CA ALA A 67 -10.23 13.02 -8.69
C ALA A 67 -10.31 14.12 -7.61
N GLY A 68 -9.22 14.84 -7.36
CA GLY A 68 -9.15 15.96 -6.42
C GLY A 68 -8.69 15.56 -5.01
N ALA A 69 -8.10 14.38 -4.82
CA ALA A 69 -7.47 14.04 -3.55
C ALA A 69 -6.26 14.96 -3.26
N GLU A 70 -6.16 15.39 -2.02
CA GLU A 70 -5.01 16.11 -1.47
C GLU A 70 -4.39 15.24 -0.37
N PRO A 71 -3.22 14.60 -0.62
CA PRO A 71 -2.55 13.78 0.37
C PRO A 71 -2.27 14.58 1.65
N LEU A 72 -2.46 13.93 2.80
CA LEU A 72 -2.24 14.54 4.12
C LEU A 72 -0.75 14.81 4.39
N THR A 73 0.12 14.01 3.78
CA THR A 73 1.58 14.19 3.77
C THR A 73 2.16 13.56 2.52
N LEU A 74 3.35 14.03 2.12
CA LEU A 74 4.21 13.41 1.09
C LEU A 74 5.58 13.02 1.68
N THR A 75 5.69 13.07 2.99
CA THR A 75 6.88 12.72 3.77
C THR A 75 6.51 11.61 4.74
N PHE A 76 7.30 10.56 4.70
CA PHE A 76 7.09 9.31 5.44
C PHE A 76 8.36 8.94 6.20
N THR A 77 8.31 7.84 6.92
CA THR A 77 9.40 7.38 7.76
C THR A 77 9.61 5.88 7.57
N VAL A 78 10.86 5.46 7.45
CA VAL A 78 11.28 4.07 7.61
C VAL A 78 11.64 3.87 9.09
N PRO A 79 10.78 3.21 9.90
CA PRO A 79 10.95 3.16 11.35
C PRO A 79 12.18 2.36 11.77
N ASP A 80 12.53 1.33 10.99
CA ASP A 80 13.71 0.49 11.19
C ASP A 80 14.50 0.40 9.87
N PRO A 81 15.75 0.91 9.80
CA PRO A 81 16.56 0.82 8.58
C PRO A 81 16.87 -0.62 8.14
N GLU A 82 16.79 -1.61 9.04
CA GLU A 82 16.94 -3.03 8.70
C GLU A 82 15.88 -3.48 7.67
N LEU A 83 14.73 -2.79 7.61
CA LEU A 83 13.69 -2.99 6.61
C LEU A 83 14.24 -2.90 5.18
N LEU A 84 15.22 -2.03 4.95
CA LEU A 84 15.85 -1.82 3.64
C LEU A 84 17.16 -2.58 3.49
N ALA A 85 17.47 -3.53 4.38
CA ALA A 85 18.67 -4.37 4.30
C ALA A 85 18.35 -5.88 4.37
N ASN A 86 17.17 -6.25 4.85
CA ASN A 86 16.77 -7.63 5.07
C ASN A 86 15.56 -8.01 4.22
N PRO A 87 15.70 -8.86 3.17
CA PRO A 87 14.58 -9.22 2.29
C PRO A 87 13.42 -9.89 3.03
N GLY A 88 13.71 -10.72 4.03
CA GLY A 88 12.67 -11.38 4.81
C GLY A 88 11.82 -10.37 5.58
N LEU A 89 12.47 -9.48 6.33
CA LEU A 89 11.80 -8.41 7.06
C LEU A 89 11.05 -7.46 6.13
N PHE A 90 11.65 -7.12 4.98
CA PHE A 90 11.04 -6.28 3.96
C PHE A 90 9.71 -6.87 3.47
N PHE A 91 9.73 -8.12 3.00
CA PHE A 91 8.53 -8.74 2.45
C PHE A 91 7.50 -9.08 3.53
N GLU A 92 7.90 -9.47 4.75
CA GLU A 92 6.95 -9.61 5.87
C GLU A 92 6.25 -8.30 6.20
N THR A 93 6.99 -7.19 6.16
CA THR A 93 6.43 -5.86 6.38
C THR A 93 5.50 -5.46 5.25
N LEU A 94 5.88 -5.69 3.99
CA LEU A 94 4.98 -5.47 2.85
C LEU A 94 3.69 -6.28 3.02
N VAL A 95 3.75 -7.56 3.39
CA VAL A 95 2.54 -8.37 3.63
C VAL A 95 1.64 -7.73 4.68
N ALA A 96 2.20 -7.20 5.77
CA ALA A 96 1.42 -6.52 6.80
C ALA A 96 0.81 -5.19 6.32
N LEU A 97 1.56 -4.42 5.52
CA LEU A 97 1.08 -3.18 4.92
C LEU A 97 -0.06 -3.46 3.93
N GLU A 98 0.09 -4.46 3.06
CA GLU A 98 -0.97 -4.84 2.12
C GLU A 98 -2.22 -5.38 2.83
N GLU A 99 -2.07 -6.10 3.94
CA GLU A 99 -3.23 -6.47 4.77
C GLU A 99 -3.97 -5.24 5.31
N ALA A 100 -3.25 -4.18 5.66
CA ALA A 100 -3.85 -2.92 6.07
C ALA A 100 -4.49 -2.17 4.88
N PHE A 101 -3.85 -2.11 3.71
CA PHE A 101 -4.39 -1.45 2.52
C PHE A 101 -5.65 -2.13 2.00
N ILE A 102 -5.67 -3.46 1.90
CA ILE A 102 -6.88 -4.22 1.57
C ILE A 102 -8.01 -3.89 2.55
N ALA A 103 -7.73 -3.89 3.86
CA ALA A 103 -8.73 -3.55 4.87
C ALA A 103 -9.22 -2.10 4.76
N ALA A 104 -8.33 -1.16 4.41
CA ALA A 104 -8.67 0.23 4.19
C ALA A 104 -9.60 0.40 2.97
N TYR A 105 -9.33 -0.30 1.87
CA TYR A 105 -10.19 -0.27 0.67
C TYR A 105 -11.54 -0.96 0.87
N LEU A 106 -11.61 -1.99 1.73
CA LEU A 106 -12.90 -2.54 2.17
C LEU A 106 -13.72 -1.51 2.97
N ALA A 107 -13.07 -0.77 3.89
CA ALA A 107 -13.73 0.30 4.65
C ALA A 107 -14.16 1.45 3.73
N ALA A 108 -13.32 1.84 2.76
CA ALA A 108 -13.64 2.86 1.75
C ALA A 108 -14.86 2.44 0.93
N ALA A 109 -14.86 1.22 0.37
CA ALA A 109 -15.98 0.68 -0.40
C ALA A 109 -17.28 0.66 0.42
N GLN A 110 -17.21 0.25 1.70
CA GLN A 110 -18.38 0.28 2.57
C GLN A 110 -18.91 1.70 2.79
N GLN A 111 -18.03 2.67 3.05
CA GLN A 111 -18.43 4.05 3.29
C GLN A 111 -18.98 4.72 2.02
N PHE A 112 -18.38 4.49 0.87
CA PHE A 112 -18.92 4.95 -0.42
C PHE A 112 -20.29 4.33 -0.72
N ALA A 113 -20.48 3.05 -0.40
CA ALA A 113 -21.77 2.37 -0.57
C ALA A 113 -22.86 2.98 0.33
N ILE A 114 -22.55 3.28 1.59
CA ILE A 114 -23.48 3.96 2.53
C ILE A 114 -23.89 5.33 1.97
N GLN A 115 -22.97 6.02 1.29
CA GLN A 115 -23.18 7.34 0.69
C GLN A 115 -23.83 7.28 -0.71
N GLY A 116 -24.12 6.09 -1.23
CA GLY A 116 -24.72 5.91 -2.56
C GLY A 116 -23.79 6.23 -3.72
N ASN A 117 -22.47 6.21 -3.50
CA ASN A 117 -21.46 6.53 -4.52
C ASN A 117 -20.92 5.24 -5.18
N ALA A 118 -21.70 4.68 -6.11
CA ALA A 118 -21.39 3.40 -6.74
C ALA A 118 -20.08 3.41 -7.56
N GLU A 119 -19.72 4.54 -8.17
CA GLU A 119 -18.48 4.67 -8.96
C GLU A 119 -17.25 4.56 -8.04
N MET A 120 -17.27 5.22 -6.89
CA MET A 120 -16.18 5.13 -5.91
C MET A 120 -16.13 3.76 -5.21
N VAL A 121 -17.26 3.06 -5.09
CA VAL A 121 -17.26 1.64 -4.67
C VAL A 121 -16.51 0.78 -5.68
N GLN A 122 -16.79 0.96 -6.98
CA GLN A 122 -16.08 0.20 -8.02
C GLN A 122 -14.58 0.50 -8.00
N LEU A 123 -14.19 1.77 -7.91
CA LEU A 123 -12.79 2.17 -7.84
C LEU A 123 -12.08 1.56 -6.63
N ALA A 124 -12.68 1.66 -5.43
CA ALA A 124 -12.10 1.07 -4.22
C ALA A 124 -11.95 -0.46 -4.34
N LEU A 125 -12.87 -1.15 -5.01
CA LEU A 125 -12.77 -2.58 -5.26
C LEU A 125 -11.72 -2.94 -6.32
N GLN A 126 -11.54 -2.10 -7.35
CA GLN A 126 -10.48 -2.29 -8.34
C GLN A 126 -9.10 -2.19 -7.68
N ILE A 127 -8.87 -1.13 -6.89
CA ILE A 127 -7.60 -0.94 -6.19
C ILE A 127 -7.37 -2.05 -5.16
N GLY A 128 -8.34 -2.31 -4.27
CA GLY A 128 -8.22 -3.36 -3.25
C GLY A 128 -8.02 -4.77 -3.82
N ALA A 129 -8.45 -5.04 -5.07
CA ALA A 129 -8.14 -6.29 -5.75
C ALA A 129 -6.68 -6.37 -6.20
N VAL A 130 -6.08 -5.26 -6.64
CA VAL A 130 -4.65 -5.17 -6.96
C VAL A 130 -3.79 -5.33 -5.70
N GLU A 131 -4.19 -4.74 -4.57
CA GLU A 131 -3.47 -4.94 -3.29
C GLU A 131 -3.44 -6.41 -2.85
N ALA A 132 -4.48 -7.17 -3.17
CA ALA A 132 -4.47 -8.61 -2.94
C ALA A 132 -3.41 -9.34 -3.79
N GLU A 133 -3.15 -8.87 -5.02
CA GLU A 133 -2.07 -9.37 -5.88
C GLU A 133 -0.69 -8.95 -5.35
N HIS A 134 -0.53 -7.69 -4.92
CA HIS A 134 0.69 -7.20 -4.27
C HIS A 134 1.03 -8.05 -3.03
N ARG A 135 0.04 -8.30 -2.15
CA ARG A 135 0.22 -9.17 -0.98
C ARG A 135 0.60 -10.59 -1.38
N ALA A 136 0.01 -11.14 -2.43
CA ALA A 136 0.34 -12.49 -2.89
C ALA A 136 1.80 -12.56 -3.38
N GLY A 137 2.26 -11.56 -4.14
CA GLY A 137 3.65 -11.42 -4.55
C GLY A 137 4.60 -11.25 -3.37
N ALA A 138 4.28 -10.37 -2.41
CA ALA A 138 5.06 -10.17 -1.20
C ALA A 138 5.18 -11.46 -0.37
N ARG A 139 4.08 -12.21 -0.21
CA ARG A 139 4.10 -13.53 0.47
C ARG A 139 4.99 -14.53 -0.26
N PHE A 140 4.92 -14.58 -1.59
CA PHE A 140 5.78 -15.46 -2.38
C PHE A 140 7.26 -15.18 -2.10
N PHE A 141 7.70 -13.92 -2.17
CA PHE A 141 9.10 -13.58 -1.91
C PHE A 141 9.49 -13.66 -0.43
N ALA A 142 8.57 -13.44 0.50
CA ALA A 142 8.81 -13.71 1.93
C ALA A 142 9.10 -15.20 2.18
N ILE A 143 8.43 -16.11 1.46
CA ILE A 143 8.69 -17.55 1.52
C ILE A 143 10.04 -17.88 0.89
N GLU A 144 10.36 -17.30 -0.26
CA GLU A 144 11.68 -17.48 -0.89
C GLU A 144 12.82 -16.99 0.00
N ALA A 145 12.60 -15.89 0.73
CA ALA A 145 13.54 -15.35 1.72
C ALA A 145 13.59 -16.18 3.03
N GLY A 146 12.75 -17.19 3.19
CA GLY A 146 12.68 -18.04 4.37
C GLY A 146 12.05 -17.38 5.61
N ALA A 147 11.41 -16.23 5.43
CA ALA A 147 10.74 -15.48 6.50
C ALA A 147 9.35 -16.07 6.79
N LEU A 148 8.62 -16.40 5.74
CA LEU A 148 7.34 -17.11 5.82
C LEU A 148 7.44 -18.56 5.32
N SER A 149 6.42 -19.36 5.64
CA SER A 149 6.32 -20.73 5.14
C SER A 149 4.88 -21.09 4.81
N GLY A 150 4.72 -21.99 3.84
CA GLY A 150 3.41 -22.46 3.36
C GLY A 150 2.81 -21.57 2.26
N VAL A 151 1.92 -22.15 1.45
CA VAL A 151 1.19 -21.39 0.43
C VAL A 151 0.05 -20.63 1.12
N PRO A 152 -0.11 -19.31 0.89
CA PRO A 152 -1.19 -18.55 1.51
C PRO A 152 -2.55 -18.97 0.95
N ASN A 153 -3.32 -19.73 1.72
CA ASN A 153 -4.63 -20.25 1.35
C ASN A 153 -5.56 -20.34 2.58
N ASP A 154 -5.38 -19.41 3.51
CA ASP A 154 -5.87 -19.45 4.87
C ASP A 154 -7.16 -18.66 5.12
N VAL A 155 -7.59 -17.84 4.15
CA VAL A 155 -8.79 -17.00 4.27
C VAL A 155 -9.77 -17.21 3.12
N ALA A 156 -11.07 -17.27 3.45
CA ALA A 156 -12.17 -17.30 2.48
C ALA A 156 -12.80 -15.92 2.23
N PHE A 157 -12.53 -14.96 3.12
CA PHE A 157 -12.94 -13.56 3.05
C PHE A 157 -11.80 -12.71 3.59
N GLU A 158 -11.56 -11.55 2.97
CA GLU A 158 -10.57 -10.61 3.48
C GLU A 158 -10.95 -10.07 4.87
N LYS A 159 -9.91 -9.74 5.64
CA LYS A 159 -10.08 -9.22 7.00
C LYS A 159 -10.51 -7.75 6.93
N ALA A 160 -11.73 -7.44 7.36
CA ALA A 160 -12.17 -6.06 7.56
C ALA A 160 -11.61 -5.52 8.90
N LEU A 161 -10.32 -5.16 8.91
CA LEU A 161 -9.60 -4.74 10.12
C LEU A 161 -10.04 -3.37 10.64
N PHE A 162 -10.59 -2.52 9.77
CA PHE A 162 -10.90 -1.13 10.05
C PHE A 162 -12.38 -0.82 9.79
N GLY A 163 -12.96 0.04 10.63
CA GLY A 163 -14.28 0.62 10.44
C GLY A 163 -14.27 1.89 9.58
N SER A 164 -13.10 2.50 9.38
CA SER A 164 -12.90 3.68 8.54
C SER A 164 -11.50 3.70 7.91
N VAL A 165 -11.26 4.56 6.92
CA VAL A 165 -9.93 4.68 6.30
C VAL A 165 -8.97 5.43 7.21
N GLY A 166 -9.47 6.35 8.04
CA GLY A 166 -8.71 7.03 9.09
C GLY A 166 -8.16 6.08 10.16
N GLU A 167 -8.85 4.98 10.48
CA GLU A 167 -8.29 3.95 11.36
C GLU A 167 -7.07 3.25 10.72
N ALA A 168 -7.05 3.08 9.40
CA ALA A 168 -5.89 2.56 8.68
C ALA A 168 -4.72 3.56 8.70
N ALA A 169 -4.99 4.85 8.50
CA ALA A 169 -3.97 5.90 8.62
C ALA A 169 -3.36 5.95 10.02
N ALA A 170 -4.19 5.88 11.06
CA ALA A 170 -3.75 5.83 12.45
C ALA A 170 -2.88 4.58 12.74
N ALA A 171 -3.14 3.45 12.06
CA ALA A 171 -2.29 2.27 12.16
C ALA A 171 -0.89 2.52 11.57
N LEU A 172 -0.78 3.19 10.43
CA LEU A 172 0.51 3.57 9.84
C LEU A 172 1.29 4.56 10.72
N GLU A 173 0.60 5.53 11.32
CA GLU A 173 1.19 6.43 12.32
C GLU A 173 1.70 5.66 13.55
N ALA A 174 0.90 4.74 14.08
CA ALA A 174 1.27 3.94 15.25
C ALA A 174 2.46 3.00 14.97
N LEU A 175 2.59 2.50 13.75
CA LEU A 175 3.73 1.72 13.29
C LEU A 175 4.97 2.59 12.99
N GLY A 176 4.82 3.91 13.01
CA GLY A 176 5.91 4.86 12.81
C GLY A 176 6.28 5.10 11.34
N PHE A 177 5.42 4.72 10.40
CA PHE A 177 5.61 5.03 8.97
C PHE A 177 5.22 6.47 8.61
N ILE A 178 4.40 7.12 9.45
CA ILE A 178 4.01 8.53 9.31
C ILE A 178 4.35 9.24 10.62
N GLY A 179 5.15 10.31 10.54
CA GLY A 179 5.53 11.12 11.71
C GLY A 179 6.40 10.38 12.75
N GLY A 180 7.03 9.27 12.36
CA GLY A 180 7.90 8.47 13.22
C GLY A 180 9.28 9.10 13.43
N SER A 181 10.12 8.45 14.26
CA SER A 181 11.49 8.90 14.55
C SER A 181 12.58 8.22 13.72
N GLY A 182 12.20 7.38 12.75
CA GLY A 182 13.10 6.66 11.88
C GLY A 182 13.69 7.54 10.76
N THR A 183 14.15 6.90 9.68
CA THR A 183 14.70 7.62 8.53
C THR A 183 13.59 8.25 7.72
N GLU A 184 13.63 9.58 7.56
CA GLU A 184 12.67 10.30 6.72
C GLU A 184 12.89 9.97 5.23
N ILE A 185 11.80 9.71 4.52
CA ILE A 185 11.74 9.48 3.07
C ILE A 185 10.64 10.35 2.48
N SER A 186 10.73 10.73 1.21
CA SER A 186 9.76 11.64 0.58
C SER A 186 9.35 11.17 -0.80
N TYR A 187 8.07 11.32 -1.10
CA TYR A 187 7.49 10.97 -2.40
C TYR A 187 8.21 11.70 -3.56
N PRO A 188 8.46 11.02 -4.70
CA PRO A 188 8.04 9.64 -5.03
C PRO A 188 9.04 8.56 -4.58
N GLY A 189 10.03 8.89 -3.75
CA GLY A 189 11.17 8.02 -3.49
C GLY A 189 12.17 8.01 -4.68
N PRO A 190 13.33 7.36 -4.53
CA PRO A 190 14.39 7.38 -5.53
C PRO A 190 14.04 6.56 -6.78
N GLY A 191 14.65 6.92 -7.91
CA GLY A 191 14.50 6.22 -9.20
C GLY A 191 13.22 6.57 -9.96
N GLU A 192 13.24 6.33 -11.27
CA GLU A 192 12.10 6.55 -12.16
C GLU A 192 10.98 5.52 -11.94
N ILE A 193 9.73 5.95 -12.12
CA ILE A 193 8.57 5.05 -12.12
C ILE A 193 8.44 4.47 -13.53
N ASP A 194 8.69 3.16 -13.63
CA ASP A 194 8.65 2.42 -14.90
C ASP A 194 7.32 1.70 -15.07
N THR A 195 6.47 2.22 -15.95
CA THR A 195 5.16 1.61 -16.26
C THR A 195 5.23 0.54 -17.35
N THR A 196 6.43 0.21 -17.84
CA THR A 196 6.61 -0.80 -18.90
C THR A 196 6.09 -2.16 -18.43
N GLY A 197 5.16 -2.72 -19.19
CA GLY A 197 4.57 -4.04 -18.89
C GLY A 197 3.41 -3.99 -17.90
N VAL A 198 3.10 -2.83 -17.32
CA VAL A 198 1.86 -2.60 -16.56
C VAL A 198 0.79 -2.10 -17.52
N SER A 199 -0.44 -2.57 -17.35
CA SER A 199 -1.59 -2.22 -18.20
C SER A 199 -2.80 -1.88 -17.34
N ASN A 200 -3.81 -1.22 -17.92
CA ASN A 200 -4.96 -0.69 -17.18
C ASN A 200 -4.54 0.34 -16.11
N LEU A 201 -3.66 1.28 -16.50
CA LEU A 201 -3.21 2.39 -15.64
C LEU A 201 -4.33 3.40 -15.30
N GLU A 202 -5.49 3.25 -15.92
CA GLU A 202 -6.71 4.01 -15.63
C GLU A 202 -7.90 3.03 -15.58
N PRO A 203 -8.89 3.25 -14.68
CA PRO A 203 -10.01 2.34 -14.41
C PRO A 203 -11.10 2.26 -15.49
#